data_AF-A0A2A4YIC4-F1
#
_entry.id   AF-A0A2A4YIC4-F1
#
_cell.length_a   1.000
_cell.length_b   1.000
_cell.length_c   1.000
_cell.angle_alpha   90.00
_cell.angle_beta   90.00
_cell.angle_gamma   90.00
#
_symmetry.space_group_name_H-M   'P 1'
#
loop_
_entity.id
_entity.type
_entity.pdbx_description
1 polymer ?
#
loop_
_entity_poly.entity_id
_entity_poly.type
_entity_poly.pdbx_seq_one_letter_code
_entity_poly.pdbx_strand_id
1 'polypeptide(L)' 'MRHNNTRHSSISTVKIAEQLNLSPRTIEVHKRNMFLKCKVRSSVELILYVLKNGFSKLKAA' A
#
# COMPACT_ATOMS: atom_id res chain seq x y z
N MET A 1 -9.89 17.77 21.26
CA MET A 1 -10.10 16.63 20.34
C MET A 1 -8.84 16.49 19.49
N ARG A 2 -8.20 15.33 19.47
CA ARG A 2 -6.82 15.16 18.96
C ARG A 2 -6.75 15.37 17.45
N HIS A 3 -5.94 16.33 17.02
CA HIS A 3 -5.51 16.49 15.62
C HIS A 3 -4.64 15.28 15.25
N ASN A 4 -5.16 14.36 14.42
CA ASN A 4 -4.35 13.29 13.87
C ASN A 4 -3.66 13.78 12.60
N ASN A 5 -2.49 14.39 12.81
CA ASN A 5 -1.48 14.62 11.80
C ASN A 5 -1.11 13.28 11.16
N THR A 6 -1.68 12.95 9.99
CA THR A 6 -1.36 11.74 9.22
C THR A 6 0.03 11.87 8.62
N ARG A 7 1.05 11.62 9.44
CA ARG A 7 2.41 11.35 8.98
C ARG A 7 2.36 10.07 8.14
N HIS A 8 2.54 10.24 6.83
CA HIS A 8 2.86 9.18 5.88
C HIS A 8 3.94 8.28 6.49
N SER A 9 3.52 7.15 7.04
CA SER A 9 4.41 6.16 7.63
C SER A 9 3.95 4.83 7.09
N SER A 10 4.88 4.10 6.47
CA SER A 10 4.68 2.77 5.91
C SER A 10 3.86 1.92 6.89
N ILE A 11 2.61 1.63 6.55
CA ILE A 11 1.76 0.76 7.35
C ILE A 11 2.28 -0.68 7.23
N SER A 12 2.48 -1.35 8.36
CA SER A 12 2.97 -2.73 8.39
C SER A 12 1.89 -3.68 7.85
N THR A 13 2.31 -4.84 7.33
CA THR A 13 1.40 -5.89 6.86
C THR A 13 0.38 -6.29 7.93
N VAL A 14 0.82 -6.36 9.20
CA VAL A 14 -0.03 -6.68 10.34
C VAL A 14 -1.13 -5.63 10.52
N LYS A 15 -0.79 -4.34 10.44
CA LYS A 15 -1.76 -3.26 10.60
C LYS A 15 -2.76 -3.19 9.45
N ILE A 16 -2.32 -3.47 8.22
CA ILE A 16 -3.21 -3.60 7.06
C ILE A 16 -4.18 -4.76 7.28
N ALA A 17 -3.68 -5.91 7.74
CA ALA A 17 -4.46 -7.10 8.05
C ALA A 17 -5.54 -6.81 9.10
N GLU A 18 -5.20 -6.14 10.19
CA GLU A 18 -6.14 -5.72 11.23
C GLU A 18 -7.24 -4.79 10.67
N GLN A 19 -6.86 -3.78 9.87
CA GLN A 19 -7.81 -2.83 9.27
C GLN A 19 -8.78 -3.48 8.29
N LEU A 20 -8.34 -4.52 7.58
CA LEU A 20 -9.14 -5.23 6.58
C LEU A 20 -9.81 -6.50 7.12
N ASN A 21 -9.59 -6.83 8.40
CA ASN A 21 -10.03 -8.08 9.02
C ASN A 21 -9.58 -9.33 8.22
N LEU A 22 -8.31 -9.34 7.80
CA LEU A 22 -7.69 -10.42 7.01
C LEU A 22 -6.46 -10.96 7.73
N SER A 23 -6.05 -12.19 7.39
CA SER A 23 -4.76 -12.72 7.85
C SER A 23 -3.59 -11.92 7.22
N PRO A 24 -2.50 -11.64 7.96
CA PRO A 24 -1.28 -11.06 7.40
C PRO A 24 -0.76 -11.82 6.18
N ARG A 25 -0.93 -13.15 6.17
CA ARG A 25 -0.54 -14.01 5.06
C ARG A 25 -1.35 -13.72 3.80
N THR A 26 -2.63 -13.41 3.94
CA THR A 26 -3.50 -13.00 2.83
C THR A 26 -3.00 -11.70 2.21
N ILE A 27 -2.61 -10.72 3.04
CA ILE A 27 -2.04 -9.45 2.56
C ILE A 27 -0.71 -9.68 1.81
N GLU A 28 0.16 -10.57 2.30
CA GLU A 28 1.39 -10.93 1.58
C GLU A 28 1.11 -11.53 0.20
N VAL A 29 0.13 -12.43 0.09
CA VAL A 29 -0.28 -13.02 -1.19
C VAL A 29 -0.82 -11.94 -2.12
N HIS A 30 -1.64 -11.01 -1.63
CA HIS A 30 -2.10 -9.86 -2.42
C HIS A 30 -0.93 -8.99 -2.90
N LYS A 31 0.05 -8.68 -2.04
CA LYS A 31 1.26 -7.93 -2.45
C LYS A 31 2.03 -8.64 -3.55
N ARG A 32 2.24 -9.95 -3.41
CA ARG A 32 2.90 -10.77 -4.45
C ARG A 32 2.12 -10.72 -5.76
N ASN A 33 0.80 -10.87 -5.70
CA ASN A 33 -0.05 -10.81 -6.88
C ASN A 33 -0.01 -9.43 -7.56
N MET A 34 0.04 -8.34 -6.78
CA MET A 34 0.22 -6.99 -7.33
C MET A 34 1.57 -6.84 -8.02
N PHE A 35 2.66 -7.34 -7.43
CA PHE A 35 3.98 -7.31 -8.07
C PHE A 35 4.01 -8.05 -9.39
N LEU A 36 3.41 -9.25 -9.44
CA LEU A 36 3.34 -10.06 -10.66
C LEU A 36 2.47 -9.38 -11.74
N LYS A 37 1.28 -8.90 -11.38
CA LYS A 37 0.34 -8.26 -12.32
C LYS A 37 0.84 -6.92 -12.84
N CYS A 38 1.48 -6.12 -11.98
CA CYS A 38 2.07 -4.83 -12.36
C CYS A 38 3.48 -4.97 -12.93
N LYS A 39 4.07 -6.18 -12.96
CA LYS A 39 5.43 -6.47 -13.43
C LYS A 39 6.50 -5.61 -12.74
N VAL A 40 6.36 -5.40 -11.43
CA VAL A 40 7.29 -4.63 -10.59
C VAL A 40 8.01 -5.53 -9.59
N ARG A 41 9.21 -5.15 -9.16
CA ARG A 41 10.08 -5.97 -8.29
C ARG A 41 10.12 -5.47 -6.85
N SER A 42 9.64 -4.26 -6.59
CA SER A 42 9.71 -3.63 -5.28
C SER A 42 8.44 -2.86 -4.92
N SER A 43 8.25 -2.62 -3.62
CA SER A 43 7.17 -1.77 -3.13
C SER A 43 7.28 -0.32 -3.65
N VAL A 44 8.51 0.16 -3.86
CA VAL A 44 8.77 1.51 -4.41
C VAL A 44 8.31 1.60 -5.86
N GLU A 45 8.69 0.62 -6.69
CA GLU A 45 8.22 0.56 -8.08
C GLU A 45 6.70 0.42 -8.16
N LEU A 46 6.08 -0.34 -7.25
CA LEU A 46 4.62 -0.44 -7.20
C LEU A 46 3.96 0.91 -6.88
N ILE A 47 4.52 1.68 -5.96
CA ILE A 47 4.03 3.04 -5.64
C ILE A 47 4.20 3.95 -6.86
N LEU A 48 5.36 3.93 -7.51
CA LEU A 48 5.60 4.71 -8.74
C LEU A 48 4.63 4.32 -9.85
N TYR A 49 4.35 3.03 -10.01
CA TYR A 49 3.36 2.53 -10.97
C TYR A 49 1.97 3.10 -10.65
N VAL A 50 1.53 3.05 -9.38
CA VAL A 50 0.24 3.59 -8.94
C VAL A 50 0.12 5.10 -9.19
N LEU A 51 1.21 5.86 -8.96
CA LEU A 51 1.25 7.30 -9.22
C LEU A 51 1.16 7.61 -10.71
N LYS A 52 1.94 6.92 -11.54
CA LYS A 52 1.96 7.12 -13.00
C LYS A 52 0.61 6.80 -13.66
N ASN A 53 -0.12 5.82 -13.14
CA ASN A 53 -1.38 5.37 -13.72
C ASN A 53 -2.63 6.01 -13.06
N GLY A 54 -2.45 6.97 -12.14
CA GLY A 54 -3.58 7.67 -11.51
C GLY A 54 -4.43 6.82 -10.55
N PHE A 55 -3.92 5.67 -10.10
CA PHE A 55 -4.62 4.78 -9.15
C PHE A 55 -4.64 5.32 -7.71
N SER A 56 -3.89 6.39 -7.42
CA SER A 56 -3.94 7.07 -6.14
C SER A 56 -4.41 8.50 -6.28
N LYS A 57 -5.16 8.98 -5.28
CA LYS A 57 -5.51 10.39 -5.12
C LYS A 57 -4.37 11.23 -4.53
N LEU A 58 -3.13 10.72 -4.58
CA LEU A 58 -1.99 11.44 -4.00
C LEU A 58 -1.75 12.69 -4.85
N LYS A 59 -2.22 13.84 -4.37
CA LYS A 59 -1.76 15.12 -4.86
C LYS A 59 -0.33 15.29 -4.34
N ALA A 60 0.65 15.32 -5.24
CA ALA A 60 1.92 15.96 -4.92
C ALA A 60 1.57 17.41 -4.58
N ALA A 61 1.74 17.76 -3.30
CA ALA A 61 1.63 19.13 -2.82
C ALA A 61 2.87 19.93 -3.25
#